data_AF-A0A672IE16-F1
#
_entry.id   AF-A0A672IE16-F1
#
_cell.length_a   1.000
_cell.length_b   1.000
_cell.length_c   1.000
_cell.angle_alpha   90.00
_cell.angle_beta   90.00
_cell.angle_gamma   90.00
#
_symmetry.space_group_name_H-M   'P 1'
#
loop_
_entity.id
_entity.type
_entity.pdbx_description
1 polymer ?
#
loop_
_entity_poly.entity_id
_entity_poly.type
_entity_poly.pdbx_seq_one_letter_code
_entity_poly.pdbx_strand_id
1 'polypeptide(L)'
;HLSLSFIFCSQVFLLRPLYPINGRRSSRSDDGNSPRIHLSQPFVYFGHSYSQIYVNHNGHLTFTGPWRSFTPQRFPINGSRDVIAPFWTYIDNRERGQIIYKEHRGGHILQQATQDVNQYFPGLNFQAVSVFVATWYEVAYYPRTSTVTTFQAVLISGGRYSFVLMNYGAIDRTNLSIQIGYDTVHSVHYHSIPFYFGTDADGRVFQQRSNVNVPGRFAFRTDSGTSGPLYPINGRRSSRSDDGNSPRIHLSQPFVYFGHSYSQIYVCFSFFRELEMVLPRSGCTES
;
A
#
# COMPACT_ATOMS: atom_id res chain seq x y z
N HIS A 1 39.43 37.80 -12.62
CA HIS A 1 38.08 37.33 -13.00
C HIS A 1 38.02 35.82 -12.91
N LEU A 2 37.56 35.28 -11.78
CA LEU A 2 37.29 33.84 -11.60
C LEU A 2 35.80 33.62 -11.84
N SER A 3 35.46 32.94 -12.94
CA SER A 3 34.11 32.46 -13.20
C SER A 3 33.93 31.13 -12.48
N LEU A 4 33.22 31.14 -11.34
CA LEU A 4 32.68 29.92 -10.75
C LEU A 4 31.48 29.49 -11.60
N SER A 5 31.68 28.48 -12.44
CA SER A 5 30.59 27.75 -13.05
C SER A 5 29.89 26.90 -11.99
N PHE A 6 28.84 27.47 -11.37
CA PHE A 6 27.83 26.70 -10.68
C PHE A 6 27.11 25.83 -11.72
N ILE A 7 27.57 24.59 -11.87
CA ILE A 7 26.79 23.55 -12.53
C ILE A 7 25.64 23.22 -11.57
N PHE A 8 24.53 23.94 -11.75
CA PHE A 8 23.25 23.57 -11.17
C PHE A 8 22.90 22.18 -11.68
N CYS A 9 22.97 21.20 -10.77
CA CYS A 9 22.47 19.85 -10.94
C CYS A 9 20.93 19.90 -11.05
N SER A 10 20.42 20.32 -12.20
CA SER A 10 18.98 20.53 -12.47
C SER A 10 18.32 19.38 -13.25
N GLN A 11 18.83 18.15 -13.13
CA GLN A 11 18.17 16.96 -13.72
C GLN A 11 17.77 15.87 -12.71
N VAL A 12 17.87 16.11 -11.40
CA VAL A 12 17.45 15.14 -10.35
C VAL A 12 16.10 15.53 -9.70
N PHE A 13 15.29 16.33 -10.38
CA PHE A 13 13.90 16.55 -9.97
C PHE A 13 12.95 15.61 -10.72
N LEU A 14 12.18 14.84 -9.94
CA LEU A 14 10.95 14.08 -10.29
C LEU A 14 11.06 12.56 -10.57
N LEU A 15 11.87 11.82 -9.80
CA LEU A 15 11.62 10.39 -9.56
C LEU A 15 11.34 10.07 -8.08
N ARG A 16 11.04 11.07 -7.24
CA ARG A 16 10.39 10.78 -5.96
C ARG A 16 8.96 10.32 -6.26
N PRO A 17 8.51 9.14 -5.80
CA PRO A 17 9.02 8.40 -4.64
C PRO A 17 9.76 7.06 -4.95
N LEU A 18 10.33 6.83 -6.13
CA LEU A 18 10.93 5.53 -6.47
C LEU A 18 12.30 5.32 -5.80
N TYR A 19 12.53 4.07 -5.35
CA TYR A 19 13.86 3.55 -5.03
C TYR A 19 14.60 3.21 -6.34
N PRO A 20 15.95 3.12 -6.33
CA PRO A 20 16.71 2.82 -7.53
C PRO A 20 16.26 1.55 -8.26
N ILE A 21 16.13 1.67 -9.57
CA ILE A 21 15.63 0.60 -10.45
C ILE A 21 16.83 -0.17 -10.98
N ASN A 22 17.25 -1.21 -10.27
CA ASN A 22 18.38 -2.05 -10.65
C ASN A 22 18.23 -3.49 -10.14
N GLY A 23 19.10 -4.38 -10.60
CA GLY A 23 19.13 -5.78 -10.17
C GLY A 23 18.80 -6.77 -11.28
N ARG A 24 18.26 -7.92 -10.87
CA ARG A 24 17.95 -9.02 -11.77
C ARG A 24 16.64 -8.74 -12.50
N ARG A 25 16.64 -8.97 -13.81
CA ARG A 25 15.44 -8.90 -14.66
C ARG A 25 14.72 -10.24 -14.61
N SER A 26 13.40 -10.22 -14.45
CA SER A 26 12.56 -11.40 -14.71
C SER A 26 12.50 -11.68 -16.21
N SER A 27 12.07 -12.89 -16.58
CA SER A 27 11.80 -13.24 -17.98
C SER A 27 10.72 -12.32 -18.58
N ARG A 28 10.67 -12.25 -19.91
CA ARG A 28 9.57 -11.65 -20.64
C ARG A 28 8.51 -12.72 -20.92
N SER A 29 7.32 -12.57 -20.35
CA SER A 29 6.22 -13.55 -20.42
C SER A 29 4.94 -12.88 -19.94
N ASP A 30 3.81 -13.23 -20.54
CA ASP A 30 2.48 -12.72 -20.18
C ASP A 30 2.18 -12.94 -18.69
N ASP A 31 1.96 -14.20 -18.30
CA ASP A 31 1.68 -14.58 -16.92
C ASP A 31 2.89 -15.25 -16.25
N GLY A 32 4.02 -14.55 -16.29
CA GLY A 32 5.27 -15.06 -15.74
C GLY A 32 5.46 -14.80 -14.25
N ASN A 33 6.57 -15.30 -13.73
CA ASN A 33 7.03 -15.09 -12.36
C ASN A 33 8.55 -15.17 -12.31
N SER A 34 9.16 -14.53 -11.30
CA SER A 34 10.56 -14.78 -10.99
C SER A 34 10.76 -16.24 -10.59
N PRO A 35 11.99 -16.78 -10.70
CA PRO A 35 12.35 -17.96 -9.90
C PRO A 35 12.23 -17.65 -8.40
N ARG A 36 12.37 -18.67 -7.56
CA ARG A 36 12.47 -18.47 -6.11
C ARG A 36 13.65 -17.55 -5.79
N ILE A 37 13.39 -16.43 -5.12
CA ILE A 37 14.43 -15.51 -4.67
C ILE A 37 14.69 -15.82 -3.20
N HIS A 38 15.92 -16.20 -2.87
CA HIS A 38 16.34 -16.38 -1.49
C HIS A 38 16.68 -15.03 -0.88
N LEU A 39 16.03 -14.68 0.23
CA LEU A 39 16.31 -13.47 0.98
C LEU A 39 17.49 -13.74 1.92
N SER A 40 18.50 -12.88 1.87
CA SER A 40 19.68 -13.00 2.73
C SER A 40 19.36 -12.71 4.19
N GLN A 41 18.30 -11.92 4.44
CA GLN A 41 17.69 -11.70 5.73
C GLN A 41 16.22 -12.06 5.64
N PRO A 42 15.69 -12.92 6.53
CA PRO A 42 14.26 -13.21 6.54
C PRO A 42 13.43 -11.93 6.70
N PHE A 43 12.35 -11.84 5.92
CA PHE A 43 11.37 -10.77 6.03
C PHE A 43 10.23 -11.24 6.93
N VAL A 44 9.89 -10.46 7.96
CA VAL A 44 8.79 -10.80 8.87
C VAL A 44 7.51 -10.15 8.34
N TYR A 45 6.54 -10.98 7.98
CA TYR A 45 5.24 -10.57 7.48
C TYR A 45 4.15 -11.09 8.42
N PHE A 46 3.58 -10.19 9.23
CA PHE A 46 2.56 -10.44 10.25
C PHE A 46 2.89 -11.63 11.17
N GLY A 47 4.09 -11.61 11.77
CA GLY A 47 4.57 -12.67 12.66
C GLY A 47 5.15 -13.89 11.95
N HIS A 48 4.96 -14.04 10.63
CA HIS A 48 5.56 -15.11 9.84
C HIS A 48 6.89 -14.69 9.24
N SER A 49 7.94 -15.49 9.43
CA SER A 49 9.27 -15.22 8.89
C SER A 49 9.47 -15.93 7.56
N TYR A 50 9.76 -15.16 6.50
CA TYR A 50 9.97 -15.68 5.15
C TYR A 50 11.42 -15.47 4.70
N SER A 51 12.10 -16.56 4.37
CA SER A 51 13.46 -16.55 3.80
C SER A 51 13.47 -16.55 2.27
N GLN A 52 12.29 -16.42 1.64
CA GLN A 52 12.14 -16.47 0.20
C GLN A 52 10.98 -15.59 -0.26
N ILE A 53 11.03 -15.15 -1.52
CA ILE A 53 9.98 -14.34 -2.14
C ILE A 53 9.90 -14.64 -3.65
N TYR A 54 8.74 -14.37 -4.23
CA TYR A 54 8.47 -14.45 -5.66
C TYR A 54 7.90 -13.12 -6.14
N VAL A 55 8.43 -12.62 -7.27
CA VAL A 55 7.92 -11.44 -7.97
C VAL A 55 7.07 -11.92 -9.14
N ASN A 56 5.77 -11.75 -9.06
CA ASN A 56 4.84 -12.22 -10.09
C ASN A 56 4.59 -11.11 -11.13
N HIS A 57 4.43 -11.46 -12.40
CA HIS A 57 4.41 -10.46 -13.47
C HIS A 57 3.19 -9.55 -13.41
N ASN A 58 2.06 -10.07 -12.96
CA ASN A 58 0.81 -9.36 -12.73
C ASN A 58 0.82 -8.50 -11.45
N GLY A 59 1.95 -7.88 -11.09
CA GLY A 59 1.98 -6.77 -10.14
C GLY A 59 1.79 -7.12 -8.65
N HIS A 60 2.11 -8.34 -8.24
CA HIS A 60 2.05 -8.77 -6.85
C HIS A 60 3.23 -9.68 -6.45
N LEU A 61 3.45 -9.82 -5.15
CA LEU A 61 4.46 -10.65 -4.51
C LEU A 61 3.81 -11.74 -3.68
N THR A 62 4.45 -12.90 -3.62
CA THR A 62 4.08 -14.04 -2.78
C THR A 62 5.31 -14.66 -2.13
N PHE A 63 5.13 -15.37 -1.01
CA PHE A 63 6.26 -15.94 -0.26
C PHE A 63 6.39 -17.47 -0.35
N THR A 64 5.28 -18.19 -0.54
CA THR A 64 5.26 -19.66 -0.50
C THR A 64 5.37 -20.33 -1.86
N GLY A 65 5.18 -19.57 -2.95
CA GLY A 65 5.29 -20.06 -4.32
C GLY A 65 4.89 -19.00 -5.34
N PRO A 66 5.22 -19.21 -6.63
CA PRO A 66 4.81 -18.29 -7.68
C PRO A 66 3.28 -18.29 -7.86
N TRP A 67 2.73 -17.16 -8.28
CA TRP A 67 1.31 -17.05 -8.57
C TRP A 67 1.07 -16.22 -9.84
N ARG A 68 0.52 -16.87 -10.86
CA ARG A 68 0.39 -16.31 -12.20
C ARG A 68 -0.92 -15.56 -12.44
N SER A 69 -1.74 -15.38 -11.40
CA SER A 69 -3.08 -14.83 -11.57
C SER A 69 -3.04 -13.41 -12.13
N PHE A 70 -3.64 -13.21 -13.31
CA PHE A 70 -3.81 -11.91 -13.94
C PHE A 70 -5.10 -11.20 -13.52
N THR A 71 -6.10 -11.96 -13.07
CA THR A 71 -7.34 -11.41 -12.50
C THR A 71 -7.12 -11.09 -11.03
N PRO A 72 -7.20 -9.80 -10.62
CA PRO A 72 -7.06 -9.42 -9.23
C PRO A 72 -8.25 -9.90 -8.40
N GLN A 73 -7.97 -10.34 -7.19
CA GLN A 73 -8.99 -10.68 -6.20
C GLN A 73 -9.12 -9.54 -5.19
N ARG A 74 -10.36 -9.22 -4.81
CA ARG A 74 -10.62 -8.13 -3.86
C ARG A 74 -10.16 -8.53 -2.46
N PHE A 75 -9.42 -7.66 -1.78
CA PHE A 75 -9.05 -7.91 -0.37
C PHE A 75 -10.22 -7.50 0.54
N PRO A 76 -10.60 -8.30 1.56
CA PRO A 76 -9.98 -9.57 1.95
C PRO A 76 -10.34 -10.74 1.01
N ILE A 77 -9.36 -11.52 0.60
CA ILE A 77 -9.50 -12.72 -0.23
C ILE A 77 -10.07 -13.89 0.58
N ASN A 78 -9.73 -13.97 1.87
CA ASN A 78 -9.87 -15.16 2.71
C ASN A 78 -9.16 -16.39 2.11
N GLY A 79 -8.00 -16.16 1.50
CA GLY A 79 -7.22 -17.17 0.79
C GLY A 79 -6.23 -17.94 1.67
N SER A 80 -5.44 -18.80 1.04
CA SER A 80 -4.38 -19.61 1.69
C SER A 80 -2.96 -19.08 1.45
N ARG A 81 -2.83 -17.82 1.02
CA ARG A 81 -1.54 -17.20 0.65
C ARG A 81 -1.41 -15.81 1.24
N ASP A 82 -0.20 -15.50 1.67
CA ASP A 82 0.23 -14.13 1.94
C ASP A 82 0.59 -13.43 0.63
N VAL A 83 0.05 -12.23 0.44
CA VAL A 83 0.13 -11.46 -0.81
C VAL A 83 0.43 -9.99 -0.50
N ILE A 84 1.41 -9.42 -1.22
CA ILE A 84 1.63 -7.98 -1.28
C ILE A 84 1.38 -7.54 -2.73
N ALA A 85 0.37 -6.71 -2.95
CA ALA A 85 -0.03 -6.23 -4.26
C ALA A 85 0.20 -4.72 -4.35
N PRO A 86 1.39 -4.24 -4.76
CA PRO A 86 1.56 -2.81 -5.03
C PRO A 86 0.68 -2.36 -6.19
N PHE A 87 0.41 -3.22 -7.18
CA PHE A 87 -0.51 -2.92 -8.28
C PHE A 87 -0.90 -4.19 -9.04
N TRP A 88 -1.80 -5.00 -8.48
CA TRP A 88 -2.19 -6.25 -9.12
C TRP A 88 -3.22 -5.98 -10.21
N THR A 89 -2.83 -6.25 -11.46
CA THR A 89 -3.68 -6.21 -12.66
C THR A 89 -3.07 -7.10 -13.75
N TYR A 90 -3.73 -7.20 -14.91
CA TYR A 90 -3.23 -7.96 -16.05
C TYR A 90 -2.14 -7.19 -16.79
N ILE A 91 -0.88 -7.55 -16.52
CA ILE A 91 0.32 -6.94 -17.07
C ILE A 91 0.97 -7.89 -18.07
N ASP A 92 1.38 -7.36 -19.22
CA ASP A 92 2.15 -8.08 -20.23
C ASP A 92 3.50 -7.41 -20.47
N ASN A 93 4.58 -8.11 -20.12
CA ASN A 93 5.95 -7.63 -20.34
C ASN A 93 6.67 -8.31 -21.52
N ARG A 94 5.95 -9.05 -22.39
CA ARG A 94 6.56 -9.70 -23.57
C ARG A 94 7.22 -8.70 -24.51
N GLU A 95 6.51 -7.62 -24.82
CA GLU A 95 6.98 -6.61 -25.77
C GLU A 95 7.51 -5.35 -25.09
N ARG A 96 6.90 -4.92 -23.98
CA ARG A 96 7.22 -3.62 -23.34
C ARG A 96 7.54 -3.76 -21.85
N GLY A 97 8.43 -2.89 -21.37
CA GLY A 97 8.77 -2.79 -19.95
C GLY A 97 9.59 -3.96 -19.43
N GLN A 98 9.94 -3.88 -18.15
CA GLN A 98 10.76 -4.86 -17.47
C GLN A 98 10.33 -5.01 -16.02
N ILE A 99 10.49 -6.23 -15.48
CA ILE A 99 10.28 -6.48 -14.05
C ILE A 99 11.65 -6.74 -13.44
N ILE A 100 12.06 -5.89 -12.50
CA ILE A 100 13.42 -5.79 -11.99
C ILE A 100 13.38 -5.87 -10.47
N TYR A 101 14.23 -6.70 -9.87
CA TYR A 101 14.28 -6.86 -8.42
C TYR A 101 15.70 -6.99 -7.87
N LYS A 102 15.90 -6.50 -6.64
CA LYS A 102 17.18 -6.57 -5.93
C LYS A 102 16.99 -6.49 -4.41
N GLU A 103 17.76 -7.30 -3.69
CA GLU A 103 17.99 -7.11 -2.25
C GLU A 103 19.24 -6.24 -2.05
N HIS A 104 19.12 -5.21 -1.21
CA HIS A 104 20.21 -4.34 -0.77
C HIS A 104 20.49 -4.60 0.71
N ARG A 105 21.77 -4.67 1.07
CA ARG A 105 22.25 -4.94 2.44
C ARG A 105 23.24 -3.89 2.95
N GLY A 106 23.39 -2.79 2.23
CA GLY A 106 24.34 -1.74 2.55
C GLY A 106 24.19 -0.50 1.68
N GLY A 107 24.97 0.53 2.01
CA GLY A 107 25.05 1.77 1.25
C GLY A 107 23.86 2.72 1.47
N HIS A 108 23.77 3.72 0.60
CA HIS A 108 22.78 4.81 0.70
C HIS A 108 21.32 4.33 0.68
N ILE A 109 21.05 3.14 0.15
CA ILE A 109 19.69 2.55 0.11
C ILE A 109 19.17 2.23 1.52
N LEU A 110 20.01 1.66 2.39
CA LEU A 110 19.63 1.38 3.77
C LEU A 110 19.49 2.67 4.59
N GLN A 111 20.33 3.66 4.30
CA GLN A 111 20.24 4.98 4.93
C GLN A 111 18.92 5.68 4.56
N GLN A 112 18.56 5.69 3.27
CA GLN A 112 17.29 6.21 2.79
C GLN A 112 16.09 5.46 3.40
N ALA A 113 16.10 4.13 3.40
CA ALA A 113 15.08 3.29 4.03
C ALA A 113 14.93 3.58 5.54
N THR A 114 16.05 3.77 6.23
CA THR A 114 16.06 4.12 7.65
C THR A 114 15.43 5.49 7.89
N GLN A 115 15.77 6.48 7.07
CA GLN A 115 15.20 7.83 7.16
C GLN A 115 13.70 7.83 6.85
N ASP A 116 13.29 7.18 5.76
CA ASP A 116 11.88 7.04 5.36
C ASP A 116 11.05 6.42 6.49
N VAL A 117 11.48 5.29 7.04
CA VAL A 117 10.73 4.61 8.11
C VAL A 117 10.66 5.44 9.38
N ASN A 118 11.78 6.03 9.83
CA ASN A 118 11.77 6.87 11.04
C ASN A 118 10.94 8.16 10.86
N GLN A 119 10.82 8.66 9.62
CA GLN A 119 9.94 9.78 9.31
C GLN A 119 8.46 9.39 9.39
N TYR A 120 8.08 8.21 8.86
CA TYR A 120 6.68 7.79 8.78
C TYR A 120 6.17 7.11 10.06
N PHE A 121 7.07 6.49 10.82
CA PHE A 121 6.78 5.74 12.04
C PHE A 121 7.69 6.20 13.18
N PRO A 122 7.48 7.41 13.72
CA PRO A 122 8.33 7.99 14.74
C PRO A 122 8.29 7.18 16.05
N GLY A 123 9.40 7.20 16.80
CA GLY A 123 9.51 6.55 18.12
C GLY A 123 9.96 5.08 18.09
N LEU A 124 10.25 4.51 16.92
CA LEU A 124 10.73 3.12 16.81
C LEU A 124 12.27 2.97 16.93
N ASN A 125 13.03 4.06 16.78
CA ASN A 125 14.50 4.04 16.64
C ASN A 125 14.95 2.99 15.62
N PHE A 126 14.35 3.04 14.43
CA PHE A 126 14.52 2.01 13.41
C PHE A 126 15.87 2.14 12.71
N GLN A 127 16.45 1.00 12.32
CA GLN A 127 17.61 0.91 11.42
C GLN A 127 17.39 -0.24 10.43
N ALA A 128 17.46 0.05 9.13
CA ALA A 128 17.32 -0.96 8.10
C ALA A 128 18.56 -1.87 8.05
N VAL A 129 18.35 -3.19 7.99
CA VAL A 129 19.39 -4.21 7.78
C VAL A 129 19.29 -4.87 6.40
N SER A 130 18.10 -4.85 5.79
CA SER A 130 17.89 -5.29 4.41
C SER A 130 16.75 -4.50 3.76
N VAL A 131 16.87 -4.25 2.46
CA VAL A 131 15.85 -3.61 1.62
C VAL A 131 15.70 -4.41 0.33
N PHE A 132 14.57 -5.06 0.13
CA PHE A 132 14.23 -5.71 -1.13
C PHE A 132 13.33 -4.80 -1.96
N VAL A 133 13.76 -4.47 -3.18
CA VAL A 133 13.01 -3.64 -4.13
C VAL A 133 12.57 -4.52 -5.30
N ALA A 134 11.27 -4.54 -5.60
CA ALA A 134 10.71 -5.08 -6.83
C ALA A 134 10.04 -3.95 -7.61
N THR A 135 10.42 -3.77 -8.87
CA THR A 135 9.92 -2.74 -9.77
C THR A 135 9.30 -3.39 -10.99
N TRP A 136 8.06 -3.03 -11.31
CA TRP A 136 7.48 -3.20 -12.63
C TRP A 136 7.70 -1.88 -13.35
N TYR A 137 8.70 -1.83 -14.22
CA TYR A 137 9.21 -0.61 -14.85
C TYR A 137 8.70 -0.50 -16.28
N GLU A 138 7.93 0.55 -16.56
CA GLU A 138 7.33 0.85 -17.85
C GLU A 138 6.61 -0.34 -18.50
N VAL A 139 5.98 -1.19 -17.68
CA VAL A 139 5.23 -2.37 -18.16
C VAL A 139 3.91 -1.93 -18.78
N ALA A 140 3.38 -2.78 -19.64
CA ALA A 140 2.13 -2.53 -20.35
C ALA A 140 1.00 -3.43 -19.81
N TYR A 141 -0.23 -2.97 -19.93
CA TYR A 141 -1.41 -3.79 -19.69
C TYR A 141 -1.65 -4.76 -20.84
N TYR A 142 -2.14 -5.98 -20.57
CA TYR A 142 -2.62 -6.83 -21.64
C TYR A 142 -3.95 -6.31 -22.22
N PRO A 143 -4.20 -6.37 -23.55
CA PRO A 143 -3.25 -6.67 -24.63
C PRO A 143 -2.56 -5.40 -25.20
N ARG A 144 -2.62 -4.27 -24.48
CA ARG A 144 -2.21 -2.94 -24.95
C ARG A 144 -0.72 -2.69 -24.71
N THR A 145 0.10 -2.89 -25.74
CA THR A 145 1.55 -2.68 -25.67
C THR A 145 1.98 -1.21 -25.62
N SER A 146 1.08 -0.27 -25.92
CA SER A 146 1.36 1.18 -25.89
C SER A 146 1.32 1.80 -24.50
N THR A 147 0.82 1.07 -23.49
CA THR A 147 0.64 1.62 -22.14
C THR A 147 1.92 1.58 -21.32
N VAL A 148 2.09 2.56 -20.43
CA VAL A 148 3.27 2.74 -19.58
C VAL A 148 2.85 2.81 -18.13
N THR A 149 3.26 1.80 -17.38
CA THR A 149 2.92 1.67 -15.96
C THR A 149 4.18 1.32 -15.17
N THR A 150 4.53 2.15 -14.19
CA THR A 150 5.71 2.00 -13.34
C THR A 150 5.31 2.05 -11.87
N PHE A 151 5.60 0.99 -11.13
CA PHE A 151 5.36 0.92 -9.69
C PHE A 151 6.35 -0.01 -8.99
N GLN A 152 6.45 0.12 -7.67
CA GLN A 152 7.34 -0.66 -6.83
C GLN A 152 6.66 -1.22 -5.59
N ALA A 153 7.14 -2.39 -5.15
CA ALA A 153 7.08 -2.83 -3.77
C ALA A 153 8.49 -2.77 -3.17
N VAL A 154 8.63 -2.14 -2.00
CA VAL A 154 9.87 -2.06 -1.23
C VAL A 154 9.64 -2.69 0.13
N LEU A 155 10.29 -3.82 0.39
CA LEU A 155 10.25 -4.54 1.66
C LEU A 155 11.48 -4.13 2.45
N ILE A 156 11.30 -3.45 3.58
CA ILE A 156 12.37 -2.99 4.46
C ILE A 156 12.34 -3.84 5.73
N SER A 157 13.44 -4.50 6.05
CA SER A 157 13.64 -5.22 7.31
C SER A 157 14.67 -4.51 8.18
N GLY A 158 14.35 -4.35 9.47
CA GLY A 158 15.29 -3.98 10.54
C GLY A 158 15.56 -5.15 11.50
N GLY A 159 15.31 -6.39 11.06
CA GLY A 159 15.40 -7.59 11.89
C GLY A 159 14.17 -7.79 12.78
N ARG A 160 13.87 -6.83 13.66
CA ARG A 160 12.67 -6.86 14.52
C ARG A 160 11.43 -6.27 13.85
N TYR A 161 11.61 -5.18 13.11
CA TYR A 161 10.52 -4.47 12.44
C TYR A 161 10.60 -4.68 10.93
N SER A 162 9.44 -4.73 10.28
CA SER A 162 9.33 -4.97 8.84
C SER A 162 8.29 -4.03 8.26
N PHE A 163 8.61 -3.41 7.14
CA PHE A 163 7.77 -2.43 6.47
C PHE A 163 7.63 -2.74 5.00
N VAL A 164 6.48 -2.40 4.43
CA VAL A 164 6.22 -2.43 3.00
C VAL A 164 5.93 -1.01 2.54
N LEU A 165 6.66 -0.55 1.52
CA LEU A 165 6.30 0.64 0.77
C LEU A 165 5.81 0.27 -0.61
N MET A 166 4.81 1.00 -1.08
CA MET A 166 4.30 0.96 -2.44
C MET A 166 4.54 2.32 -3.06
N ASN A 167 5.34 2.37 -4.12
CA ASN A 167 5.69 3.62 -4.80
C ASN A 167 5.17 3.62 -6.24
N TYR A 168 4.64 4.75 -6.69
CA TYR A 168 4.06 4.90 -8.02
C TYR A 168 4.83 5.93 -8.85
N GLY A 169 5.26 5.51 -10.04
CA GLY A 169 5.76 6.37 -11.11
C GLY A 169 4.63 6.73 -12.08
N ALA A 170 4.92 6.81 -13.39
CA ALA A 170 3.88 6.95 -14.41
C ALA A 170 2.92 5.75 -14.39
N ILE A 171 1.61 5.99 -14.31
CA ILE A 171 0.57 4.97 -14.40
C ILE A 171 -0.41 5.41 -15.48
N ASP A 172 -0.48 4.67 -16.58
CA ASP A 172 -1.47 4.93 -17.61
C ASP A 172 -2.88 4.50 -17.17
N ARG A 173 -3.86 5.23 -17.70
CA ARG A 173 -5.29 4.96 -17.48
C ARG A 173 -5.66 3.57 -18.01
N THR A 174 -6.53 2.88 -17.29
CA THR A 174 -6.98 1.54 -17.68
C THR A 174 -8.41 1.22 -17.25
N ASN A 175 -9.03 0.34 -18.03
CA ASN A 175 -10.32 -0.28 -17.72
C ASN A 175 -10.15 -1.66 -17.08
N LEU A 176 -8.93 -2.11 -16.80
CA LEU A 176 -8.71 -3.35 -16.08
C LEU A 176 -9.05 -3.17 -14.59
N SER A 177 -9.49 -4.25 -13.96
CA SER A 177 -9.56 -4.29 -12.50
C SER A 177 -8.16 -4.18 -11.91
N ILE A 178 -8.05 -3.47 -10.79
CA ILE A 178 -6.80 -3.27 -10.07
C ILE A 178 -7.07 -3.60 -8.60
N GLN A 179 -6.17 -4.37 -7.97
CA GLN A 179 -6.12 -4.53 -6.52
C GLN A 179 -4.79 -3.97 -5.99
N ILE A 180 -4.88 -3.13 -4.96
CA ILE A 180 -3.72 -2.54 -4.30
C ILE A 180 -3.83 -2.77 -2.79
N GLY A 181 -2.74 -3.21 -2.19
CA GLY A 181 -2.62 -3.38 -0.75
C GLY A 181 -1.93 -4.68 -0.39
N TYR A 182 -2.37 -5.31 0.68
CA TYR A 182 -1.83 -6.61 1.11
C TYR A 182 -2.90 -7.45 1.80
N ASP A 183 -2.67 -8.75 1.87
CA ASP A 183 -3.58 -9.71 2.48
C ASP A 183 -2.79 -10.92 3.01
N THR A 184 -3.16 -11.42 4.19
CA THR A 184 -2.55 -12.62 4.77
C THR A 184 -3.41 -13.86 4.53
N VAL A 185 -2.84 -15.03 4.85
CA VAL A 185 -3.60 -16.28 4.99
C VAL A 185 -4.83 -16.06 5.86
N HIS A 186 -5.99 -16.53 5.40
CA HIS A 186 -7.32 -16.33 5.99
C HIS A 186 -7.71 -14.86 6.25
N SER A 187 -7.01 -13.91 5.64
CA SER A 187 -7.22 -12.48 5.81
C SER A 187 -7.23 -12.02 7.26
N VAL A 188 -6.42 -12.66 8.11
CA VAL A 188 -6.22 -12.25 9.51
C VAL A 188 -5.76 -10.79 9.58
N HIS A 189 -4.89 -10.39 8.66
CA HIS A 189 -4.53 -9.00 8.41
C HIS A 189 -4.65 -8.69 6.92
N TYR A 190 -5.30 -7.59 6.59
CA TYR A 190 -5.37 -7.11 5.22
C TYR A 190 -5.51 -5.59 5.20
N HIS A 191 -5.11 -5.01 4.08
CA HIS A 191 -5.41 -3.63 3.76
C HIS A 191 -5.69 -3.55 2.27
N SER A 192 -6.81 -2.92 1.91
CA SER A 192 -7.10 -2.53 0.53
C SER A 192 -7.03 -1.03 0.47
N ILE A 193 -6.21 -0.49 -0.44
CA ILE A 193 -6.27 0.94 -0.73
C ILE A 193 -7.47 1.16 -1.66
N PRO A 194 -8.52 1.87 -1.22
CA PRO A 194 -9.75 1.98 -1.98
C PRO A 194 -9.54 2.95 -3.14
N PHE A 195 -9.18 2.42 -4.30
CA PHE A 195 -9.32 3.10 -5.58
C PHE A 195 -9.93 2.08 -6.54
N TYR A 196 -11.16 2.37 -6.99
CA TYR A 196 -11.99 1.59 -7.90
C TYR A 196 -11.51 0.15 -8.15
N PHE A 197 -12.10 -0.81 -7.43
CA PHE A 197 -12.18 -2.18 -7.95
C PHE A 197 -13.18 -2.13 -9.13
N GLY A 198 -12.72 -1.59 -10.25
CA GLY A 198 -13.58 -1.16 -11.33
C GLY A 198 -12.80 -0.71 -12.55
N THR A 199 -13.50 -0.69 -13.68
CA THR A 199 -12.98 -0.29 -14.98
C THR A 199 -12.99 1.24 -15.04
N ASP A 200 -11.83 1.89 -15.22
CA ASP A 200 -11.61 3.34 -15.45
C ASP A 200 -10.78 4.06 -14.36
N ALA A 201 -9.67 3.46 -13.94
CA ALA A 201 -8.75 4.08 -12.98
C ALA A 201 -7.89 5.16 -13.68
N ASP A 202 -8.05 6.43 -13.28
CA ASP A 202 -7.11 7.49 -13.61
C ASP A 202 -5.81 7.28 -12.81
N GLY A 203 -4.75 6.89 -13.52
CA GLY A 203 -3.46 6.57 -12.92
C GLY A 203 -2.82 7.73 -12.14
N ARG A 204 -3.22 8.99 -12.41
CA ARG A 204 -2.79 10.17 -11.65
C ARG A 204 -3.18 10.11 -10.18
N VAL A 205 -4.28 9.42 -9.84
CA VAL A 205 -4.74 9.28 -8.46
C VAL A 205 -3.66 8.58 -7.63
N PHE A 206 -3.01 7.55 -8.17
CA PHE A 206 -1.96 6.82 -7.45
C PHE A 206 -0.72 7.66 -7.22
N GLN A 207 -0.40 8.58 -8.14
CA GLN A 207 0.74 9.49 -8.04
C GLN A 207 0.52 10.63 -7.03
N GLN A 208 -0.73 10.97 -6.73
CA GLN A 208 -1.08 12.10 -5.86
C GLN A 208 -1.44 11.68 -4.44
N ARG A 209 -2.00 10.48 -4.26
CA ARG A 209 -2.45 9.97 -2.95
C ARG A 209 -1.29 9.39 -2.14
N SER A 210 -1.44 9.42 -0.82
CA SER A 210 -0.45 8.88 0.14
C SER A 210 -1.09 8.71 1.52
N ASN A 211 -0.57 7.77 2.32
CA ASN A 211 -0.84 7.69 3.76
C ASN A 211 0.32 8.23 4.63
N VAL A 212 1.38 8.76 4.02
CA VAL A 212 2.60 9.25 4.69
C VAL A 212 3.00 10.65 4.23
N ASN A 213 2.08 11.40 3.61
CA ASN A 213 2.33 12.74 3.07
C ASN A 213 3.50 12.83 2.06
N VAL A 214 3.75 11.74 1.33
CA VAL A 214 4.67 11.71 0.20
C VAL A 214 3.88 11.29 -1.04
N PRO A 215 3.61 12.20 -1.98
CA PRO A 215 2.83 11.88 -3.19
C PRO A 215 3.35 10.63 -3.88
N GLY A 216 2.45 9.70 -4.19
CA GLY A 216 2.80 8.46 -4.88
C GLY A 216 3.35 7.36 -3.98
N ARG A 217 3.34 7.55 -2.65
CA ARG A 217 3.90 6.59 -1.70
C ARG A 217 2.90 6.19 -0.63
N PHE A 218 2.81 4.89 -0.42
CA PHE A 218 2.14 4.31 0.73
C PHE A 218 3.12 3.49 1.53
N ALA A 219 3.05 3.54 2.86
CA ALA A 219 3.90 2.76 3.75
C ALA A 219 3.08 2.05 4.83
N PHE A 220 3.44 0.80 5.11
CA PHE A 220 2.76 -0.05 6.07
C PHE A 220 3.78 -0.74 6.96
N ARG A 221 3.52 -0.75 8.26
CA ARG A 221 4.22 -1.62 9.20
C ARG A 221 3.60 -3.02 9.12
N THR A 222 4.42 -4.04 8.96
CA THR A 222 4.01 -5.40 8.62
C THR A 222 4.70 -6.47 9.46
N ASP A 223 5.50 -6.14 10.49
CA ASP A 223 6.11 -7.15 11.37
C ASP A 223 5.11 -7.80 12.34
N SER A 224 4.17 -7.02 12.86
CA SER A 224 3.19 -7.47 13.84
C SER A 224 1.79 -7.04 13.41
N GLY A 225 0.82 -7.93 13.59
CA GLY A 225 -0.58 -7.58 13.51
C GLY A 225 -0.95 -6.55 14.57
N THR A 226 -0.96 -5.27 14.22
CA THR A 226 -1.67 -4.26 15.01
C THR A 226 -2.96 -3.93 14.28
N SER A 227 -4.08 -4.14 14.98
CA SER A 227 -5.46 -3.93 14.57
C SER A 227 -5.75 -2.49 14.14
N GLY A 228 -5.23 -2.07 13.00
CA GLY A 228 -5.46 -0.73 12.45
C GLY A 228 -5.15 0.41 13.43
N PRO A 229 -5.65 1.62 13.15
CA PRO A 229 -5.58 2.75 14.08
C PRO A 229 -6.57 2.61 15.25
N LEU A 230 -7.28 1.48 15.35
CA LEU A 230 -8.31 1.31 16.35
C LEU A 230 -7.65 0.97 17.67
N TYR A 231 -7.98 1.76 18.69
CA TYR A 231 -7.77 1.36 20.08
C TYR A 231 -8.39 -0.04 20.31
N PRO A 232 -7.89 -0.80 21.30
CA PRO A 232 -8.46 -2.11 21.63
C PRO A 232 -9.98 -2.05 21.69
N ILE A 233 -10.65 -2.92 20.94
CA ILE A 233 -12.11 -2.99 20.93
C ILE A 233 -12.55 -3.41 22.34
N ASN A 234 -13.14 -2.47 23.07
CA ASN A 234 -13.71 -2.68 24.39
C ASN A 234 -14.99 -1.84 24.51
N GLY A 235 -15.97 -2.30 25.28
CA GLY A 235 -17.25 -1.59 25.47
C GLY A 235 -18.49 -2.47 25.25
N ARG A 236 -19.66 -1.82 25.27
CA ARG A 236 -20.96 -2.47 25.14
C ARG A 236 -21.33 -2.63 23.66
N ARG A 237 -21.91 -3.79 23.30
CA ARG A 237 -22.43 -4.06 21.96
C ARG A 237 -23.86 -3.51 21.84
N SER A 238 -24.19 -2.87 20.72
CA SER A 238 -25.57 -2.62 20.33
C SER A 238 -26.24 -3.91 19.85
N SER A 239 -27.58 -3.92 19.83
CA SER A 239 -28.34 -4.96 19.14
C SER A 239 -28.06 -4.93 17.64
N ARG A 240 -28.17 -6.09 16.98
CA ARG A 240 -28.08 -6.17 15.52
C ARG A 240 -29.33 -5.53 14.91
N SER A 241 -29.15 -4.53 14.05
CA SER A 241 -30.19 -3.87 13.27
C SER A 241 -29.60 -3.37 11.96
N ASP A 242 -30.40 -3.29 10.91
CA ASP A 242 -29.94 -2.89 9.56
C ASP A 242 -29.57 -1.39 9.50
N ASP A 243 -30.19 -0.56 10.33
CA ASP A 243 -30.01 0.90 10.47
C ASP A 243 -29.97 1.35 11.95
N GLY A 244 -29.34 0.54 12.79
CA GLY A 244 -29.35 0.75 14.25
C GLY A 244 -28.52 1.94 14.73
N ASN A 245 -29.04 2.59 15.77
CA ASN A 245 -28.29 3.54 16.61
C ASN A 245 -27.85 2.87 17.91
N SER A 246 -26.71 3.28 18.46
CA SER A 246 -26.38 2.93 19.84
C SER A 246 -27.41 3.54 20.80
N PRO A 247 -27.61 2.96 21.99
CA PRO A 247 -28.18 3.71 23.10
C PRO A 247 -27.37 4.99 23.36
N ARG A 248 -27.98 5.95 24.06
CA ARG A 248 -27.30 7.19 24.48
C ARG A 248 -26.04 6.89 25.27
N ILE A 249 -24.89 7.37 24.81
CA ILE A 249 -23.60 7.18 25.46
C ILE A 249 -23.29 8.46 26.25
N HIS A 250 -23.18 8.33 27.57
CA HIS A 250 -22.73 9.42 28.43
C HIS A 250 -21.20 9.49 28.43
N LEU A 251 -20.65 10.66 28.12
CA LEU A 251 -19.22 10.90 28.16
C LEU A 251 -18.78 11.18 29.60
N SER A 252 -17.66 10.59 30.03
CA SER A 252 -17.08 10.84 31.36
C SER A 252 -16.59 12.28 31.53
N GLN A 253 -16.28 12.96 30.42
CA GLN A 253 -15.95 14.37 30.35
C GLN A 253 -16.63 14.98 29.11
N PRO A 254 -17.11 16.24 29.16
CA PRO A 254 -17.70 16.87 27.99
C PRO A 254 -16.70 17.01 26.85
N PHE A 255 -17.14 16.67 25.63
CA PHE A 255 -16.39 16.84 24.40
C PHE A 255 -16.77 18.17 23.74
N VAL A 256 -15.79 19.02 23.45
CA VAL A 256 -16.04 20.30 22.77
C VAL A 256 -15.85 20.13 21.28
N TYR A 257 -16.91 20.37 20.50
CA TYR A 257 -16.91 20.29 19.05
C TYR A 257 -17.41 21.62 18.47
N PHE A 258 -16.56 22.29 17.69
CA PHE A 258 -16.81 23.64 17.15
C PHE A 258 -17.31 24.64 18.22
N GLY A 259 -16.69 24.62 19.40
CA GLY A 259 -17.03 25.53 20.51
C GLY A 259 -18.27 25.15 21.33
N HIS A 260 -18.98 24.09 20.94
CA HIS A 260 -20.12 23.56 21.69
C HIS A 260 -19.71 22.36 22.53
N SER A 261 -20.16 22.31 23.79
CA SER A 261 -19.86 21.22 24.72
C SER A 261 -20.95 20.15 24.69
N TYR A 262 -20.56 18.91 24.45
CA TYR A 262 -21.43 17.74 24.40
C TYR A 262 -21.06 16.77 25.52
N SER A 263 -22.02 16.41 26.38
CA SER A 263 -21.83 15.40 27.43
C SER A 263 -22.35 14.02 27.02
N GLN A 264 -22.93 13.91 25.83
CA GLN A 264 -23.64 12.73 25.34
C GLN A 264 -23.46 12.58 23.83
N ILE A 265 -23.33 11.34 23.34
CA ILE A 265 -23.24 11.00 21.91
C ILE A 265 -24.06 9.75 21.57
N TYR A 266 -24.31 9.56 20.27
CA TYR A 266 -24.85 8.33 19.68
C TYR A 266 -23.90 7.86 18.57
N VAL A 267 -23.82 6.55 18.36
CA VAL A 267 -23.15 5.96 17.19
C VAL A 267 -24.23 5.47 16.24
N CYS A 268 -24.27 6.04 15.04
CA CYS A 268 -25.26 5.68 14.02
C CYS A 268 -24.60 4.85 12.93
N PHE A 269 -25.26 3.79 12.48
CA PHE A 269 -24.90 3.09 11.24
C PHE A 269 -25.90 3.46 10.15
N SER A 270 -25.42 4.13 9.09
CA SER A 270 -26.27 4.49 7.96
C SER A 270 -25.64 3.98 6.66
N PHE A 271 -26.40 3.21 5.90
CA PHE A 271 -26.04 2.79 4.54
C PHE A 271 -26.13 4.01 3.60
N PHE A 272 -25.08 4.82 3.50
CA PHE A 272 -25.05 5.93 2.53
C PHE A 272 -24.30 5.52 1.25
N ARG A 273 -25.05 5.35 0.16
CA ARG A 273 -24.56 5.61 -1.20
C ARG A 273 -24.63 7.13 -1.42
N GLU A 274 -23.51 7.71 -1.83
CA GLU A 274 -23.35 9.09 -2.34
C GLU A 274 -23.60 10.23 -1.33
N LEU A 275 -22.57 11.05 -1.12
CA LEU A 275 -22.64 12.27 -0.31
C LEU A 275 -22.07 13.43 -1.14
N GLU A 276 -22.96 14.24 -1.70
CA GLU A 276 -22.72 15.69 -1.76
C GLU A 276 -23.02 16.24 -0.36
N MET A 277 -22.03 16.86 0.26
CA MET A 277 -22.18 17.49 1.57
C MET A 277 -23.08 18.73 1.46
N VAL A 278 -24.30 18.63 1.96
CA VAL A 278 -25.09 19.78 2.39
C VAL A 278 -25.39 19.62 3.88
N LEU A 279 -25.01 20.64 4.64
CA LEU A 279 -25.16 20.76 6.10
C LEU A 279 -26.62 20.58 6.56
N PRO A 280 -26.85 20.14 7.82
CA PRO A 280 -28.15 19.70 8.28
C PRO A 280 -29.10 20.88 8.51
N ARG A 281 -30.24 20.89 7.81
CA ARG A 281 -31.46 21.43 8.40
C ARG A 281 -32.01 20.37 9.35
N SER A 282 -32.20 20.78 10.59
CA SER A 282 -33.03 20.18 11.63
C SER A 282 -34.02 19.10 11.15
N GLY A 283 -33.94 17.89 11.73
CA GLY A 283 -35.04 16.93 11.67
C GLY A 283 -34.61 15.47 11.74
N CYS A 284 -34.34 14.97 12.93
CA CYS A 284 -34.62 13.57 13.29
C CYS A 284 -35.31 13.63 14.65
N THR A 285 -36.64 13.57 14.62
CA THR A 285 -37.51 13.58 15.79
C THR A 285 -37.44 12.24 16.51
N GLU A 286 -37.47 12.30 17.84
CA GLU A 286 -37.61 11.16 18.75
C GLU A 286 -38.91 10.40 18.48
N SER A 287 -38.84 9.06 18.51
CA SER A 287 -39.97 8.17 18.79
C SER A 287 -39.81 7.60 20.20
#